data_AF-A0A9D6MYQ8-F1
#
_entry.id   AF-A0A9D6MYQ8-F1
#
_cell.length_a   1.000
_cell.length_b   1.000
_cell.length_c   1.000
_cell.angle_alpha   90.00
_cell.angle_beta   90.00
_cell.angle_gamma   90.00
#
_symmetry.space_group_name_H-M   'P 1'
#
loop_
_entity.id
_entity.type
_entity.pdbx_description
1 polymer ?
#
loop_
_entity_poly.entity_id
_entity_poly.type
_entity_poly.pdbx_seq_one_letter_code
_entity_poly.pdbx_strand_id
1 'polypeptide(L)'
;MRFTSPRGLSTTRAAGLAGPFLFILFAALLSTRGSEALQWSGHPDRVTADIHGVRLTELLRLITDTTGWQVYVQPNTEHVADVRFTARPTAEALKLLLGDLNFALITQTNAPKKLMVFRTGAADATEAIVGRKDPHEDTSLPIPNELVVTVKPGVDVEALAKKHNGKVIGKLAELRTYRLQFETAEDAEKALKELNASSDVEKVQRNYYVEKPPEIQGADLSSLPELGLKPSSQSSSDCGKVIIGLIDTTVPTDAATGAAGAPGSPSGLSSLLMPQIDVAGASPTTFSSPPHGRSMAEAIARSADYSSKGKAQLSILPVNVYGPNAQANTFDVALGVYKAIGSGAKIINMSLGSDAPSPLLDEVIRQGKAQDVMFVAAAGNKPTTTATYPAADPDVLAVTASDRSGNLASYANRGDFVDVVAPGSTVFPFNGQYYLSSGTSVATAYVSGLAGAMADPCKKTYASVESQIRQNLAVKKQ
;
A
#
# COMPACT_ATOMS: atom_id res chain seq x y z
N MET A 1 -60.53 -6.64 53.13
CA MET A 1 -60.82 -8.05 53.46
C MET A 1 -59.53 -8.85 53.37
N ARG A 2 -59.10 -9.40 54.51
CA ARG A 2 -58.12 -10.48 54.80
C ARG A 2 -56.72 -10.49 54.14
N PHE A 3 -55.74 -10.17 54.99
CA PHE A 3 -54.36 -10.65 55.05
C PHE A 3 -54.26 -12.18 55.16
N THR A 4 -53.18 -12.79 54.63
CA THR A 4 -52.16 -13.57 55.36
C THR A 4 -51.07 -14.15 54.42
N SER A 5 -49.80 -13.86 54.72
CA SER A 5 -48.57 -14.67 54.49
C SER A 5 -48.56 -15.85 55.52
N PRO A 6 -47.70 -16.91 55.51
CA PRO A 6 -46.33 -16.94 54.99
C PRO A 6 -45.77 -18.27 54.42
N ARG A 7 -44.66 -18.15 53.67
CA ARG A 7 -43.58 -19.15 53.68
C ARG A 7 -42.31 -18.47 54.16
N GLY A 8 -41.89 -18.85 55.36
CA GLY A 8 -40.52 -18.66 55.82
C GLY A 8 -39.66 -19.84 55.37
N LEU A 9 -38.39 -19.58 55.10
CA LEU A 9 -37.29 -20.26 55.78
C LEU A 9 -35.95 -19.60 55.47
N SER A 10 -35.24 -19.35 56.56
CA SER A 10 -33.79 -19.33 56.72
C SER A 10 -33.01 -18.11 56.23
N THR A 11 -32.92 -17.17 57.14
CA THR A 11 -31.76 -16.32 57.40
C THR A 11 -30.45 -17.14 57.50
N THR A 12 -29.40 -16.71 56.83
CA THR A 12 -28.07 -16.68 57.46
C THR A 12 -27.19 -15.61 56.82
N ARG A 13 -26.58 -14.84 57.73
CA ARG A 13 -25.79 -13.64 57.48
C ARG A 13 -24.51 -13.92 56.68
N ALA A 14 -24.15 -12.93 55.88
CA ALA A 14 -22.84 -12.72 55.33
C ALA A 14 -21.77 -12.65 56.44
N ALA A 15 -20.68 -13.39 56.24
CA ALA A 15 -19.37 -13.10 56.81
C ALA A 15 -18.37 -13.28 55.66
N GLY A 16 -17.67 -12.20 55.31
CA GLY A 16 -16.71 -12.16 54.23
C GLY A 16 -15.46 -12.97 54.54
N LEU A 17 -14.95 -13.64 53.53
CA LEU A 17 -13.57 -14.12 53.45
C LEU A 17 -13.10 -13.88 52.02
N ALA A 18 -12.13 -12.98 51.90
CA ALA A 18 -11.38 -12.74 50.68
C ALA A 18 -10.60 -14.02 50.31
N GLY A 19 -10.73 -14.45 49.05
CA GLY A 19 -9.97 -15.54 48.46
C GLY A 19 -9.42 -15.09 47.10
N PRO A 20 -8.19 -15.48 46.73
CA PRO A 20 -7.36 -14.74 45.79
C PRO A 20 -7.79 -14.96 44.33
N PHE A 21 -7.77 -13.88 43.56
CA PHE A 21 -7.82 -13.92 42.11
C PHE A 21 -6.54 -14.59 41.58
N LEU A 22 -6.71 -15.73 40.95
CA LEU A 22 -5.69 -16.45 40.20
C LEU A 22 -5.37 -15.63 38.93
N PHE A 23 -4.32 -14.80 38.99
CA PHE A 23 -3.73 -14.20 37.80
C PHE A 23 -3.03 -15.30 37.00
N ILE A 24 -3.56 -15.61 35.83
CA ILE A 24 -2.85 -16.40 34.82
C ILE A 24 -1.69 -15.55 34.33
N LEU A 25 -0.50 -15.87 34.82
CA LEU A 25 0.77 -15.28 34.40
C LEU A 25 1.06 -15.77 32.97
N PHE A 26 0.93 -14.90 31.97
CA PHE A 26 1.51 -15.15 30.65
C PHE A 26 3.03 -15.07 30.80
N ALA A 27 3.68 -16.21 31.04
CA ALA A 27 5.12 -16.34 30.90
C ALA A 27 5.43 -16.33 29.40
N ALA A 28 5.80 -15.15 28.88
CA ALA A 28 6.45 -15.06 27.59
C ALA A 28 7.75 -15.87 27.66
N LEU A 29 7.81 -16.97 26.92
CA LEU A 29 9.06 -17.70 26.71
C LEU A 29 10.08 -16.73 26.10
N LEU A 30 11.16 -16.47 26.84
CA LEU A 30 12.34 -15.82 26.31
C LEU A 30 12.92 -16.69 25.19
N SER A 31 12.73 -16.28 23.94
CA SER A 31 13.65 -16.68 22.88
C SER A 31 14.99 -15.98 23.12
N THR A 32 15.94 -16.71 23.67
CA THR A 32 17.33 -16.29 23.76
C THR A 32 17.99 -16.42 22.38
N ARG A 33 17.86 -15.39 21.54
CA ARG A 33 18.87 -15.08 20.51
C ARG A 33 19.85 -14.08 21.12
N GLY A 34 21.11 -14.47 21.22
CA GLY A 34 22.19 -13.65 21.76
C GLY A 34 22.48 -12.43 20.89
N SER A 35 22.73 -11.33 21.61
CA SER A 35 23.41 -10.07 21.25
C SER A 35 22.78 -9.17 20.18
N GLU A 36 21.73 -8.45 20.59
CA GLU A 36 21.47 -7.02 20.35
C GLU A 36 20.07 -6.71 20.89
N ALA A 37 19.96 -6.45 22.19
CA ALA A 37 18.66 -6.22 22.83
C ALA A 37 18.50 -4.73 23.14
N LEU A 38 17.61 -4.03 22.43
CA LEU A 38 17.15 -2.68 22.76
C LEU A 38 15.63 -2.74 22.97
N GLN A 39 15.15 -2.29 24.14
CA GLN A 39 13.74 -2.40 24.51
C GLN A 39 13.25 -1.12 25.19
N TRP A 40 12.09 -0.63 24.76
CA TRP A 40 11.34 0.46 25.40
C TRP A 40 10.06 -0.09 26.05
N SER A 41 9.80 0.24 27.32
CA SER A 41 8.53 -0.06 27.98
C SER A 41 7.70 1.20 28.21
N GLY A 42 6.42 1.16 27.83
CA GLY A 42 5.54 2.33 27.80
C GLY A 42 5.06 2.87 29.16
N HIS A 43 5.19 2.10 30.27
CA HIS A 43 4.92 2.63 31.62
C HIS A 43 5.46 1.73 32.76
N PRO A 44 6.32 2.26 33.66
CA PRO A 44 7.02 3.53 33.52
C PRO A 44 7.95 3.52 32.31
N ASP A 45 8.20 4.70 31.72
CA ASP A 45 9.12 4.87 30.61
C ASP A 45 10.52 4.40 31.02
N ARG A 46 10.92 3.24 30.51
CA ARG A 46 12.18 2.56 30.85
C ARG A 46 12.76 1.92 29.61
N VAL A 47 14.08 2.00 29.53
CA VAL A 47 14.89 1.48 28.43
C VAL A 47 15.91 0.51 28.97
N THR A 48 16.02 -0.63 28.31
CA THR A 48 17.05 -1.64 28.56
C THR A 48 17.84 -1.84 27.27
N ALA A 49 19.16 -1.85 27.38
CA ALA A 49 20.07 -2.05 26.26
C ALA A 49 21.18 -3.05 26.61
N ASP A 50 21.46 -3.97 25.71
CA ASP A 50 22.66 -4.82 25.67
C ASP A 50 23.19 -4.77 24.23
N ILE A 51 24.06 -3.79 23.98
CA ILE A 51 24.52 -3.37 22.65
C ILE A 51 26.06 -3.40 22.63
N HIS A 52 26.64 -4.04 21.62
CA HIS A 52 28.10 -4.18 21.48
C HIS A 52 28.55 -3.78 20.07
N GLY A 53 29.44 -2.79 19.98
CA GLY A 53 30.03 -2.35 18.71
C GLY A 53 29.05 -1.88 17.62
N VAL A 54 27.85 -1.38 17.97
CA VAL A 54 26.83 -1.00 16.98
C VAL A 54 27.07 0.42 16.46
N ARG A 55 27.22 0.57 15.13
CA ARG A 55 27.41 1.88 14.48
C ARG A 55 26.19 2.79 14.64
N LEU A 56 26.41 4.10 14.65
CA LEU A 56 25.38 5.11 14.87
C LEU A 56 24.15 4.95 13.99
N THR A 57 24.32 4.79 12.68
CA THR A 57 23.19 4.63 11.75
C THR A 57 22.33 3.42 12.12
N GLU A 58 22.97 2.30 12.51
CA GLU A 58 22.27 1.08 12.90
C GLU A 58 21.59 1.23 14.27
N LEU A 59 22.24 1.90 15.21
CA LEU A 59 21.67 2.24 16.51
C LEU A 59 20.43 3.14 16.38
N LEU A 60 20.52 4.20 15.58
CA LEU A 60 19.41 5.12 15.32
C LEU A 60 18.25 4.41 14.59
N ARG A 61 18.58 3.47 13.71
CA ARG A 61 17.61 2.61 13.05
C ARG A 61 16.87 1.72 14.06
N LEU A 62 17.60 1.03 14.95
CA LEU A 62 17.01 0.25 16.05
C LEU A 62 16.08 1.09 16.93
N ILE A 63 16.48 2.33 17.25
CA ILE A 63 15.62 3.27 17.99
C ILE A 63 14.36 3.58 17.19
N THR A 64 14.48 3.90 15.89
CA THR A 64 13.36 4.15 14.99
C THR A 64 12.38 2.97 15.00
N ASP A 65 12.88 1.75 14.86
CA ASP A 65 12.07 0.52 14.80
C ASP A 65 11.36 0.21 16.12
N THR A 66 12.07 0.41 17.24
CA THR A 66 11.54 0.08 18.57
C THR A 66 10.50 1.09 19.05
N THR A 67 10.62 2.35 18.60
CA THR A 67 9.85 3.47 19.17
C THR A 67 8.86 4.11 18.20
N GLY A 68 9.02 3.88 16.90
CA GLY A 68 8.28 4.56 15.83
C GLY A 68 8.62 6.05 15.68
N TRP A 69 9.69 6.54 16.31
CA TRP A 69 10.06 7.96 16.27
C TRP A 69 10.57 8.39 14.89
N GLN A 70 10.39 9.67 14.57
CA GLN A 70 11.06 10.28 13.43
C GLN A 70 12.49 10.64 13.84
N VAL A 71 13.47 9.93 13.30
CA VAL A 71 14.88 10.12 13.67
C VAL A 71 15.64 10.82 12.55
N TYR A 72 16.37 11.88 12.90
CA TYR A 72 17.25 12.61 11.99
C TYR A 72 18.66 12.69 12.57
N VAL A 73 19.66 12.59 11.71
CA VAL A 73 21.08 12.71 12.07
C VAL A 73 21.76 13.77 11.21
N GLN A 74 22.77 14.41 11.77
CA GLN A 74 23.67 15.27 11.00
C GLN A 74 24.49 14.42 10.03
N PRO A 75 24.52 14.74 8.72
CA PRO A 75 25.30 13.98 7.74
C PRO A 75 26.76 13.81 8.14
N ASN A 76 27.35 12.65 7.80
CA ASN A 76 28.74 12.29 8.13
C ASN A 76 29.04 12.22 9.64
N THR A 77 28.03 12.03 10.48
CA THR A 77 28.24 11.79 11.92
C THR A 77 28.54 10.32 12.18
N GLU A 78 29.69 10.05 12.78
CA GLU A 78 30.09 8.71 13.19
C GLU A 78 30.03 8.55 14.71
N HIS A 79 29.57 7.38 15.17
CA HIS A 79 29.63 6.92 16.57
C HIS A 79 29.45 5.40 16.60
N VAL A 80 29.96 4.76 17.65
CA VAL A 80 29.80 3.32 17.90
C VAL A 80 29.35 3.14 19.34
N ALA A 81 28.18 2.54 19.53
CA ALA A 81 27.64 2.24 20.85
C ALA A 81 28.13 0.87 21.32
N ASP A 82 28.69 0.85 22.52
CA ASP A 82 29.01 -0.36 23.27
C ASP A 82 28.58 -0.13 24.73
N VAL A 83 27.33 -0.50 25.03
CA VAL A 83 26.69 -0.21 26.31
C VAL A 83 25.79 -1.33 26.77
N ARG A 84 25.78 -1.53 28.08
CA ARG A 84 24.85 -2.43 28.75
C ARG A 84 24.22 -1.74 29.95
N PHE A 85 22.90 -1.63 29.96
CA PHE A 85 22.15 -1.08 31.09
C PHE A 85 20.73 -1.61 31.11
N THR A 86 20.10 -1.56 32.30
CA THR A 86 18.73 -2.03 32.50
C THR A 86 17.88 -0.92 33.09
N ALA A 87 16.65 -0.80 32.57
CA ALA A 87 15.59 0.04 33.12
C ALA A 87 15.98 1.50 33.42
N ARG A 88 16.58 2.19 32.44
CA ARG A 88 16.91 3.64 32.52
C ARG A 88 15.77 4.50 31.96
N PRO A 89 15.51 5.69 32.51
CA PRO A 89 14.62 6.67 31.86
C PRO A 89 15.11 7.03 30.45
N THR A 90 14.21 7.33 29.52
CA THR A 90 14.56 7.60 28.10
C THR A 90 15.70 8.60 27.93
N ALA A 91 15.67 9.73 28.63
CA ALA A 91 16.70 10.77 28.49
C ALA A 91 18.09 10.29 28.96
N GLU A 92 18.16 9.47 30.01
CA GLU A 92 19.41 8.88 30.47
C GLU A 92 19.90 7.77 29.52
N ALA A 93 18.97 6.95 29.03
CA ALA A 93 19.27 5.90 28.07
C ALA A 93 19.84 6.48 26.77
N LEU A 94 19.24 7.53 26.21
CA LEU A 94 19.74 8.19 25.00
C LEU A 94 21.14 8.76 25.19
N LYS A 95 21.46 9.34 26.37
CA LYS A 95 22.82 9.79 26.69
C LYS A 95 23.82 8.63 26.67
N LEU A 96 23.45 7.49 27.25
CA LEU A 96 24.33 6.31 27.25
C LEU A 96 24.51 5.74 25.84
N LEU A 97 23.44 5.67 25.06
CA LEU A 97 23.47 5.12 23.70
C LEU A 97 24.26 6.01 22.73
N LEU A 98 24.10 7.33 22.82
CA LEU A 98 24.66 8.29 21.86
C LEU A 98 26.03 8.87 22.28
N GLY A 99 26.47 8.60 23.51
CA GLY A 99 27.75 9.07 24.02
C GLY A 99 27.86 10.61 24.00
N ASP A 100 28.90 11.11 23.35
CA ASP A 100 29.20 12.55 23.27
C ASP A 100 28.39 13.31 22.21
N LEU A 101 27.49 12.63 21.49
CA LEU A 101 26.61 13.30 20.53
C LEU A 101 25.52 14.10 21.23
N ASN A 102 25.23 15.29 20.71
CA ASN A 102 24.08 16.06 21.15
C ASN A 102 22.79 15.48 20.56
N PHE A 103 21.70 15.58 21.32
CA PHE A 103 20.39 15.20 20.81
C PHE A 103 19.27 16.08 21.35
N ALA A 104 18.19 16.17 20.59
CA ALA A 104 16.93 16.77 20.99
C ALA A 104 15.79 15.77 20.75
N LEU A 105 15.03 15.45 21.79
CA LEU A 105 13.82 14.64 21.69
C LEU A 105 12.59 15.55 21.84
N ILE A 106 11.86 15.73 20.75
CA ILE A 106 10.72 16.63 20.66
C ILE A 106 9.43 15.81 20.75
N THR A 107 8.60 16.09 21.75
CA THR A 107 7.25 15.51 21.87
C THR A 107 6.26 16.30 21.04
N GLN A 108 5.43 15.62 20.25
CA GLN A 108 4.44 16.22 19.37
C GLN A 108 3.04 15.76 19.76
N THR A 109 2.05 16.65 19.70
CA THR A 109 0.68 16.38 20.19
C THR A 109 -0.07 15.36 19.34
N ASN A 110 0.24 15.24 18.04
CA ASN A 110 -0.44 14.37 17.06
C ASN A 110 0.54 13.73 16.05
N ALA A 111 1.78 13.49 16.46
CA ALA A 111 2.78 12.84 15.60
C ALA A 111 3.75 12.02 16.48
N PRO A 112 4.47 11.04 15.90
CA PRO A 112 5.54 10.36 16.62
C PRO A 112 6.57 11.37 17.13
N LYS A 113 7.25 11.04 18.24
CA LYS A 113 8.31 11.92 18.76
C LYS A 113 9.39 12.07 17.69
N LYS A 114 10.04 13.25 17.66
CA LYS A 114 11.15 13.52 16.77
C LYS A 114 12.46 13.52 17.54
N LEU A 115 13.39 12.65 17.17
CA LEU A 115 14.74 12.61 17.71
C LEU A 115 15.71 13.21 16.68
N MET A 116 16.41 14.27 17.07
CA MET A 116 17.44 14.90 16.25
C MET A 116 18.79 14.64 16.90
N VAL A 117 19.76 14.10 16.15
CA VAL A 117 21.11 13.76 16.64
C VAL A 117 22.15 14.53 15.84
N PHE A 118 23.06 15.23 16.52
CA PHE A 118 23.96 16.19 15.88
C PHE A 118 25.23 16.41 16.70
N ARG A 119 26.27 16.95 16.07
CA ARG A 119 27.49 17.41 16.74
C ARG A 119 27.46 18.92 16.97
N THR A 120 27.02 19.68 15.97
CA THR A 120 27.05 21.15 15.98
C THR A 120 25.73 21.74 16.47
N GLY A 121 24.67 21.65 15.67
CA GLY A 121 23.36 22.18 16.03
C GLY A 121 22.21 21.30 15.54
N ALA A 122 21.05 21.41 16.19
CA ALA A 122 19.88 20.61 15.84
C ALA A 122 19.43 20.82 14.40
N ALA A 123 19.59 22.03 13.85
CA ALA A 123 19.24 22.32 12.46
C ALA A 123 20.08 21.53 11.44
N ASP A 124 21.25 21.03 11.84
CA ASP A 124 22.14 20.25 10.95
C ASP A 124 21.72 18.79 10.86
N ALA A 125 20.81 18.32 11.71
CA ALA A 125 20.26 16.97 11.63
C ALA A 125 19.22 16.86 10.49
N THR A 126 19.72 16.84 9.26
CA THR A 126 18.92 16.87 8.03
C THR A 126 18.74 15.50 7.37
N GLU A 127 19.57 14.52 7.71
CA GLU A 127 19.49 13.17 7.15
C GLU A 127 18.50 12.33 7.95
N ALA A 128 17.42 11.89 7.32
CA ALA A 128 16.42 11.04 7.97
C ALA A 128 16.94 9.59 8.08
N ILE A 129 16.81 9.01 9.27
CA ILE A 129 17.05 7.58 9.48
C ILE A 129 15.74 6.84 9.26
N VAL A 130 15.75 5.95 8.27
CA VAL A 130 14.63 5.05 7.97
C VAL A 130 14.85 3.75 8.75
N GLY A 131 13.80 3.26 9.41
CA GLY A 131 13.80 2.00 10.15
C GLY A 131 14.24 0.77 9.34
N ARG A 132 14.51 -0.37 9.98
CA ARG A 132 14.51 -1.64 9.25
C ARG A 132 13.12 -1.80 8.69
N LYS A 133 13.03 -1.76 7.37
CA LYS A 133 11.91 -2.36 6.67
C LYS A 133 11.69 -3.75 7.26
N ASP A 134 10.47 -4.05 7.66
CA ASP A 134 10.04 -5.44 7.82
C ASP A 134 10.59 -6.24 6.62
N PRO A 135 11.09 -7.48 6.73
CA PRO A 135 11.34 -8.33 5.56
C PRO A 135 10.17 -8.34 4.54
N HIS A 136 8.97 -8.01 5.00
CA HIS A 136 7.81 -7.71 4.18
C HIS A 136 7.91 -6.38 3.39
N GLU A 137 8.57 -5.32 3.90
CA GLU A 137 8.70 -3.98 3.30
C GLU A 137 9.83 -3.77 2.27
N ASP A 138 10.82 -4.67 2.15
CA ASP A 138 11.77 -4.63 1.02
C ASP A 138 11.14 -5.28 -0.22
N THR A 139 10.46 -4.47 -1.03
CA THR A 139 9.78 -4.93 -2.24
C THR A 139 10.73 -5.38 -3.36
N SER A 140 12.05 -5.24 -3.17
CA SER A 140 13.05 -5.82 -4.07
C SER A 140 13.31 -7.30 -3.77
N LEU A 141 12.98 -7.76 -2.56
CA LEU A 141 13.15 -9.15 -2.15
C LEU A 141 11.89 -9.97 -2.45
N PRO A 142 12.06 -11.24 -2.83
CA PRO A 142 10.93 -12.13 -3.02
C PRO A 142 10.26 -12.46 -1.69
N ILE A 143 8.97 -12.77 -1.74
CA ILE A 143 8.24 -13.37 -0.63
C ILE A 143 8.91 -14.71 -0.31
N PRO A 144 9.52 -14.88 0.88
CA PRO A 144 10.52 -15.94 1.09
C PRO A 144 9.99 -17.35 0.88
N ASN A 145 8.73 -17.61 1.23
CA ASN A 145 8.12 -18.93 1.19
C ASN A 145 7.04 -19.06 0.11
N GLU A 146 7.10 -18.26 -0.96
CA GLU A 146 6.13 -18.33 -2.05
C GLU A 146 6.76 -18.43 -3.44
N LEU A 147 6.10 -19.21 -4.30
CA LEU A 147 6.42 -19.30 -5.73
C LEU A 147 5.16 -19.11 -6.55
N VAL A 148 5.32 -18.59 -7.76
CA VAL A 148 4.28 -18.55 -8.78
C VAL A 148 4.66 -19.53 -9.89
N VAL A 149 3.78 -20.49 -10.16
CA VAL A 149 4.06 -21.65 -11.01
C VAL A 149 3.04 -21.74 -12.13
N THR A 150 3.51 -21.73 -13.37
CA THR A 150 2.72 -22.05 -14.56
C THR A 150 2.94 -23.51 -14.91
N VAL A 151 1.88 -24.31 -14.95
CA VAL A 151 1.94 -25.75 -15.22
C VAL A 151 1.43 -26.09 -16.62
N LYS A 152 1.90 -27.19 -17.21
CA LYS A 152 1.43 -27.69 -18.51
C LYS A 152 -0.04 -28.13 -18.46
N PRO A 153 -0.75 -28.21 -19.60
CA PRO A 153 -2.14 -28.65 -19.63
C PRO A 153 -2.30 -30.06 -19.06
N GLY A 154 -3.34 -30.27 -18.25
CA GLY A 154 -3.66 -31.57 -17.65
C GLY A 154 -2.93 -31.89 -16.34
N VAL A 155 -2.04 -31.00 -15.85
CA VAL A 155 -1.33 -31.19 -14.58
C VAL A 155 -2.25 -30.88 -13.40
N ASP A 156 -2.32 -31.81 -12.45
CA ASP A 156 -2.95 -31.58 -11.14
C ASP A 156 -2.00 -30.77 -10.25
N VAL A 157 -2.27 -29.47 -10.15
CA VAL A 157 -1.44 -28.54 -9.40
C VAL A 157 -1.50 -28.77 -7.89
N GLU A 158 -2.60 -29.30 -7.35
CA GLU A 158 -2.70 -29.56 -5.91
C GLU A 158 -1.82 -30.76 -5.54
N ALA A 159 -1.83 -31.80 -6.38
CA ALA A 159 -0.93 -32.94 -6.24
C ALA A 159 0.54 -32.54 -6.43
N LEU A 160 0.83 -31.70 -7.43
CA LEU A 160 2.17 -31.15 -7.67
C LEU A 160 2.66 -30.34 -6.46
N ALA A 161 1.87 -29.41 -5.95
CA ALA A 161 2.22 -28.60 -4.79
C ALA A 161 2.50 -29.50 -3.57
N LYS A 162 1.61 -30.45 -3.29
CA LYS A 162 1.76 -31.39 -2.17
C LYS A 162 3.02 -32.26 -2.28
N LYS A 163 3.40 -32.69 -3.49
CA LYS A 163 4.63 -33.46 -3.75
C LYS A 163 5.89 -32.68 -3.33
N HIS A 164 5.85 -31.35 -3.43
CA HIS A 164 6.94 -30.45 -3.05
C HIS A 164 6.70 -29.76 -1.70
N ASN A 165 5.87 -30.33 -0.83
CA ASN A 165 5.52 -29.79 0.49
C ASN A 165 4.92 -28.37 0.47
N GLY A 166 4.32 -27.99 -0.66
CA GLY A 166 3.62 -26.72 -0.84
C GLY A 166 2.10 -26.85 -0.79
N LYS A 167 1.43 -25.71 -0.73
CA LYS A 167 -0.03 -25.57 -0.84
C LYS A 167 -0.38 -24.51 -1.87
N VAL A 168 -1.42 -24.74 -2.66
CA VAL A 168 -1.96 -23.72 -3.56
C VAL A 168 -2.76 -22.71 -2.74
N ILE A 169 -2.36 -21.45 -2.78
CA ILE A 169 -3.02 -20.34 -2.07
C ILE A 169 -3.61 -19.28 -3.01
N GLY A 170 -3.35 -19.37 -4.31
CA GLY A 170 -3.93 -18.48 -5.32
C GLY A 170 -3.99 -19.16 -6.68
N LYS A 171 -5.03 -18.85 -7.47
CA LYS A 171 -5.28 -19.49 -8.77
C LYS A 171 -5.63 -18.46 -9.83
N LEU A 172 -4.91 -18.52 -10.95
CA LEU A 172 -5.25 -17.89 -12.23
C LEU A 172 -5.33 -19.02 -13.26
N ALA A 173 -6.44 -19.76 -13.21
CA ALA A 173 -6.60 -21.05 -13.88
C ALA A 173 -6.57 -20.92 -15.41
N GLU A 174 -7.06 -19.81 -15.95
CA GLU A 174 -7.09 -19.49 -17.37
C GLU A 174 -5.68 -19.39 -17.97
N LEU A 175 -4.70 -18.94 -17.17
CA LEU A 175 -3.29 -18.93 -17.54
C LEU A 175 -2.50 -20.12 -16.96
N ARG A 176 -3.19 -21.13 -16.41
CA ARG A 176 -2.58 -22.29 -15.73
C ARG A 176 -1.52 -21.89 -14.70
N THR A 177 -1.70 -20.73 -14.06
CA THR A 177 -0.70 -20.12 -13.18
C THR A 177 -1.22 -20.04 -11.75
N TYR A 178 -0.40 -20.49 -10.81
CA TYR A 178 -0.81 -20.75 -9.44
C TYR A 178 0.21 -20.19 -8.45
N ARG A 179 -0.29 -19.60 -7.36
CA ARG A 179 0.53 -19.12 -6.23
C ARG A 179 0.63 -20.26 -5.22
N LEU A 180 1.85 -20.74 -4.99
CA LEU A 180 2.19 -21.78 -4.03
C LEU A 180 2.84 -21.16 -2.80
N GLN A 181 2.45 -21.66 -1.63
CA GLN A 181 3.06 -21.33 -0.35
C GLN A 181 3.71 -22.56 0.27
N PHE A 182 4.89 -22.36 0.86
CA PHE A 182 5.69 -23.37 1.54
C PHE A 182 5.81 -23.05 3.03
N GLU A 183 6.17 -24.04 3.84
CA GLU A 183 6.32 -23.87 5.28
C GLU A 183 7.49 -22.94 5.64
N THR A 184 8.61 -23.10 4.92
CA THR A 184 9.83 -22.31 5.13
C THR A 184 10.36 -21.72 3.82
N ALA A 185 11.27 -20.75 3.93
CA ALA A 185 11.98 -20.21 2.77
C ALA A 185 12.90 -21.28 2.14
N GLU A 186 13.52 -22.13 2.96
CA GLU A 186 14.35 -23.24 2.52
C GLU A 186 13.56 -24.27 1.70
N ASP A 187 12.32 -24.58 2.11
CA ASP A 187 11.42 -25.44 1.35
C ASP A 187 11.06 -24.82 -0.01
N ALA A 188 10.79 -23.51 -0.05
CA ALA A 188 10.53 -22.81 -1.30
C ALA A 188 11.74 -22.82 -2.23
N GLU A 189 12.95 -22.61 -1.72
CA GLU A 189 14.18 -22.69 -2.52
C GLU A 189 14.46 -24.10 -3.06
N LYS A 190 14.16 -25.13 -2.26
CA LYS A 190 14.22 -26.51 -2.73
C LYS A 190 13.19 -26.77 -3.83
N ALA A 191 11.93 -26.40 -3.59
CA ALA A 191 10.86 -26.57 -4.56
C ALA A 191 11.12 -25.80 -5.86
N LEU A 192 11.70 -24.60 -5.78
CA LEU A 192 12.09 -23.81 -6.96
C LEU A 192 13.04 -24.60 -7.87
N LYS A 193 14.05 -25.27 -7.32
CA LYS A 193 15.00 -26.08 -8.10
C LYS A 193 14.33 -27.30 -8.72
N GLU A 194 13.51 -28.00 -7.94
CA GLU A 194 12.84 -29.23 -8.40
C GLU A 194 11.75 -28.95 -9.44
N LEU A 195 10.94 -27.91 -9.24
CA LEU A 195 9.89 -27.49 -10.16
C LEU A 195 10.47 -26.98 -11.48
N ASN A 196 11.60 -26.26 -11.47
CA ASN A 196 12.28 -25.84 -12.70
C ASN A 196 12.82 -27.02 -13.53
N ALA A 197 13.11 -28.16 -12.89
CA ALA A 197 13.54 -29.39 -13.57
C ALA A 197 12.36 -30.29 -13.98
N SER A 198 11.13 -29.97 -13.58
CA SER A 198 9.96 -30.80 -13.81
C SER A 198 9.45 -30.70 -15.24
N SER A 199 9.14 -31.84 -15.85
CA SER A 199 8.49 -31.88 -17.17
C SER A 199 7.05 -31.35 -17.15
N ASP A 200 6.42 -31.26 -15.98
CA ASP A 200 5.04 -30.83 -15.79
C ASP A 200 4.90 -29.31 -15.66
N VAL A 201 6.02 -28.61 -15.45
CA VAL A 201 6.05 -27.17 -15.22
C VAL A 201 6.53 -26.45 -16.48
N GLU A 202 5.85 -25.36 -16.82
CA GLU A 202 6.20 -24.49 -17.94
C GLU A 202 7.11 -23.35 -17.47
N LYS A 203 6.81 -22.77 -16.31
CA LYS A 203 7.55 -21.64 -15.74
C LYS A 203 7.43 -21.63 -14.22
N VAL A 204 8.52 -21.35 -13.52
CA VAL A 204 8.52 -21.01 -12.10
C VAL A 204 9.12 -19.62 -11.94
N GLN A 205 8.48 -18.80 -11.11
CA GLN A 205 8.92 -17.45 -10.81
C GLN A 205 8.69 -17.13 -9.34
N ARG A 206 9.45 -16.16 -8.83
CA ARG A 206 9.29 -15.64 -7.48
C ARG A 206 8.07 -14.71 -7.42
N ASN A 207 7.46 -14.61 -6.25
CA ASN A 207 6.46 -13.58 -5.95
C ASN A 207 7.13 -12.46 -5.16
N TYR A 208 6.71 -11.21 -5.36
CA TYR A 208 7.27 -10.05 -4.66
C TYR A 208 6.17 -9.25 -3.96
N TYR A 209 6.54 -8.58 -2.87
CA TYR A 209 5.65 -7.63 -2.21
C TYR A 209 5.45 -6.38 -3.04
N VAL A 210 4.28 -5.76 -2.89
CA VAL A 210 3.94 -4.46 -3.48
C VAL A 210 3.61 -3.52 -2.33
N GLU A 211 4.31 -2.37 -2.31
CA GLU A 211 4.23 -1.42 -1.20
C GLU A 211 2.82 -0.85 -1.08
N LYS A 212 2.29 -0.83 0.16
CA LYS A 212 1.01 -0.19 0.40
C LYS A 212 1.18 1.33 0.37
N PRO A 213 0.29 2.04 -0.36
CA PRO A 213 0.37 3.49 -0.41
C PRO A 213 0.21 4.12 0.98
N PRO A 214 0.85 5.28 1.22
CA PRO A 214 0.82 5.96 2.53
C PRO A 214 -0.58 6.44 2.90
N GLU A 215 -0.81 6.66 4.19
CA GLU A 215 -2.05 7.23 4.69
C GLU A 215 -2.26 8.67 4.20
N ILE A 216 -3.54 9.04 4.03
CA ILE A 216 -3.95 10.33 3.47
C ILE A 216 -4.17 11.34 4.58
N GLN A 217 -3.66 12.54 4.38
CA GLN A 217 -3.77 13.64 5.34
C GLN A 217 -5.09 14.42 5.17
N GLY A 218 -5.66 14.85 6.29
CA GLY A 218 -6.81 15.75 6.30
C GLY A 218 -6.47 17.12 5.69
N ALA A 219 -7.46 17.77 5.08
CA ALA A 219 -7.33 19.08 4.48
C ALA A 219 -8.40 20.03 5.02
N ASP A 220 -8.01 21.27 5.32
CA ASP A 220 -8.94 22.31 5.76
C ASP A 220 -9.53 23.02 4.52
N LEU A 221 -10.71 22.58 4.12
CA LEU A 221 -11.46 23.12 2.99
C LEU A 221 -12.96 23.15 3.30
N SER A 222 -13.66 24.12 2.70
CA SER A 222 -15.09 24.34 2.93
C SER A 222 -16.00 23.70 1.88
N SER A 223 -15.55 23.60 0.62
CA SER A 223 -16.34 23.04 -0.48
C SER A 223 -15.48 22.57 -1.67
N LEU A 224 -16.02 21.63 -2.46
CA LEU A 224 -15.51 21.24 -3.77
C LEU A 224 -16.67 21.20 -4.78
N PRO A 225 -16.43 21.49 -6.08
CA PRO A 225 -17.44 21.28 -7.12
C PRO A 225 -17.87 19.82 -7.22
N GLU A 226 -19.16 19.62 -7.50
CA GLU A 226 -19.76 18.33 -7.84
C GLU A 226 -19.29 17.84 -9.21
N LEU A 227 -19.18 16.52 -9.40
CA LEU A 227 -18.86 15.92 -10.70
C LEU A 227 -20.11 15.96 -11.61
N GLY A 228 -19.94 16.43 -12.84
CA GLY A 228 -20.97 16.40 -13.88
C GLY A 228 -20.99 15.11 -14.72
N LEU A 229 -20.06 14.19 -14.46
CA LEU A 229 -19.90 12.93 -15.19
C LEU A 229 -21.11 12.01 -15.09
N LYS A 230 -21.27 11.16 -16.12
CA LYS A 230 -22.29 10.10 -16.15
C LYS A 230 -21.65 8.71 -16.23
N PRO A 231 -22.27 7.67 -15.66
CA PRO A 231 -21.76 6.32 -15.81
C PRO A 231 -21.83 5.84 -17.25
N SER A 232 -20.85 5.02 -17.66
CA SER A 232 -20.80 4.44 -19.00
C SER A 232 -22.01 3.57 -19.34
N SER A 233 -22.77 3.09 -18.35
CA SER A 233 -24.03 2.37 -18.54
C SER A 233 -25.13 3.23 -19.18
N GLN A 234 -25.03 4.56 -19.10
CA GLN A 234 -25.94 5.49 -19.76
C GLN A 234 -25.52 5.84 -21.19
N SER A 235 -24.37 5.34 -21.65
CA SER A 235 -23.95 5.48 -23.04
C SER A 235 -24.88 4.68 -23.94
N SER A 236 -25.45 5.34 -24.95
CA SER A 236 -26.23 4.71 -26.01
C SER A 236 -25.37 4.22 -27.19
N SER A 237 -24.05 4.17 -27.01
CA SER A 237 -23.10 3.74 -28.05
C SER A 237 -23.03 2.22 -28.13
N ASP A 238 -23.16 1.69 -29.35
CA ASP A 238 -22.97 0.26 -29.63
C ASP A 238 -21.47 -0.14 -29.70
N CYS A 239 -20.55 0.84 -29.72
CA CYS A 239 -19.11 0.59 -29.87
C CYS A 239 -18.38 0.23 -28.56
N GLY A 240 -19.13 0.05 -27.47
CA GLY A 240 -18.59 -0.29 -26.15
C GLY A 240 -18.59 0.85 -25.14
N LYS A 241 -18.19 0.52 -23.91
CA LYS A 241 -18.23 1.39 -22.73
C LYS A 241 -16.82 1.77 -22.31
N VAL A 242 -16.62 3.01 -21.86
CA VAL A 242 -15.36 3.44 -21.27
C VAL A 242 -15.31 2.98 -19.82
N ILE A 243 -14.51 1.95 -19.55
CA ILE A 243 -14.29 1.40 -18.21
C ILE A 243 -12.82 1.55 -17.84
N ILE A 244 -12.56 2.19 -16.71
CA ILE A 244 -11.23 2.35 -16.10
C ILE A 244 -11.11 1.36 -14.94
N GLY A 245 -10.23 0.37 -15.07
CA GLY A 245 -9.89 -0.55 -13.98
C GLY A 245 -8.92 0.13 -13.01
N LEU A 246 -9.32 0.28 -11.75
CA LEU A 246 -8.50 0.85 -10.69
C LEU A 246 -7.95 -0.27 -9.82
N ILE A 247 -6.69 -0.65 -10.05
CA ILE A 247 -5.99 -1.68 -9.29
C ILE A 247 -5.34 -1.03 -8.08
N ASP A 248 -5.96 -1.18 -6.91
CA ASP A 248 -5.56 -0.45 -5.70
C ASP A 248 -6.05 -1.16 -4.42
N THR A 249 -6.01 -0.46 -3.29
CA THR A 249 -6.81 -0.72 -2.10
C THR A 249 -8.30 -0.48 -2.39
N THR A 250 -9.13 -0.85 -1.42
CA THR A 250 -10.59 -0.73 -1.50
C THR A 250 -11.11 0.67 -1.82
N VAL A 251 -12.23 0.74 -2.53
CA VAL A 251 -12.94 1.98 -2.89
C VAL A 251 -14.33 1.94 -2.27
N PRO A 252 -14.47 2.31 -0.99
CA PRO A 252 -15.77 2.34 -0.34
C PRO A 252 -16.69 3.40 -0.97
N THR A 253 -17.98 3.07 -1.02
CA THR A 253 -19.04 4.04 -1.32
C THR A 253 -19.38 4.82 -0.05
N ASP A 254 -19.94 6.02 -0.22
CA ASP A 254 -20.37 6.84 0.93
C ASP A 254 -21.50 6.15 1.74
N ALA A 255 -22.29 5.29 1.07
CA ALA A 255 -23.27 4.44 1.74
C ALA A 255 -22.60 3.36 2.61
N ALA A 256 -21.51 2.74 2.12
CA ALA A 256 -20.78 1.71 2.85
C ALA A 256 -20.08 2.25 4.10
N THR A 257 -19.70 3.53 4.12
CA THR A 257 -19.08 4.17 5.30
C THR A 257 -20.09 4.82 6.24
N GLY A 258 -21.39 4.79 5.93
CA GLY A 258 -22.44 5.45 6.72
C GLY A 258 -22.46 6.98 6.59
N ALA A 259 -21.78 7.53 5.57
CA ALA A 259 -21.66 8.97 5.33
C ALA A 259 -22.56 9.50 4.21
N ALA A 260 -23.52 8.69 3.75
CA ALA A 260 -24.52 9.10 2.79
C ALA A 260 -25.35 10.28 3.34
N GLY A 261 -25.31 11.43 2.65
CA GLY A 261 -26.05 12.63 3.04
C GLY A 261 -25.36 13.56 4.04
N ALA A 262 -24.08 13.34 4.39
CA ALA A 262 -23.28 14.31 5.14
C ALA A 262 -22.96 15.56 4.28
N PRO A 263 -22.78 16.76 4.87
CA PRO A 263 -22.30 17.94 4.14
C PRO A 263 -20.98 17.62 3.40
N GLY A 264 -20.90 17.92 2.09
CA GLY A 264 -19.76 17.51 1.24
C GLY A 264 -19.92 16.13 0.58
N SER A 265 -21.09 15.50 0.67
CA SER A 265 -21.43 14.19 0.11
C SER A 265 -22.68 14.37 -0.77
N PRO A 266 -22.60 14.29 -2.11
CA PRO A 266 -21.73 13.38 -2.86
C PRO A 266 -20.85 14.09 -3.90
N SER A 267 -19.60 13.65 -4.05
CA SER A 267 -18.80 13.99 -5.24
C SER A 267 -19.49 13.59 -6.54
N GLY A 268 -20.48 12.69 -6.51
CA GLY A 268 -21.04 12.01 -7.68
C GLY A 268 -20.30 10.69 -7.98
N LEU A 269 -19.20 10.41 -7.28
CA LEU A 269 -18.33 9.26 -7.54
C LEU A 269 -19.08 7.92 -7.43
N SER A 270 -19.94 7.75 -6.43
CA SER A 270 -20.68 6.50 -6.22
C SER A 270 -21.51 6.09 -7.44
N SER A 271 -21.95 7.03 -8.29
CA SER A 271 -22.67 6.73 -9.53
C SER A 271 -21.78 6.17 -10.65
N LEU A 272 -20.46 6.43 -10.58
CA LEU A 272 -19.48 6.01 -11.57
C LEU A 272 -18.85 4.65 -11.23
N LEU A 273 -18.94 4.20 -9.96
CA LEU A 273 -18.33 2.96 -9.50
C LEU A 273 -19.12 1.73 -9.97
N MET A 274 -18.41 0.79 -10.59
CA MET A 274 -18.89 -0.59 -10.80
C MET A 274 -18.74 -1.40 -9.51
N PRO A 275 -19.38 -2.58 -9.41
CA PRO A 275 -19.13 -3.50 -8.31
C PRO A 275 -17.64 -3.82 -8.18
N GLN A 276 -17.09 -3.64 -6.97
CA GLN A 276 -15.69 -3.90 -6.69
C GLN A 276 -15.37 -5.39 -6.84
N ILE A 277 -14.17 -5.68 -7.36
CA ILE A 277 -13.59 -7.02 -7.38
C ILE A 277 -12.57 -7.11 -6.24
N ASP A 278 -12.78 -7.99 -5.28
CA ASP A 278 -11.80 -8.30 -4.23
C ASP A 278 -10.94 -9.50 -4.63
N VAL A 279 -9.63 -9.30 -4.72
CA VAL A 279 -8.65 -10.35 -5.07
C VAL A 279 -8.00 -10.94 -3.82
N ALA A 280 -7.70 -10.10 -2.84
CA ALA A 280 -6.95 -10.47 -1.63
C ALA A 280 -7.84 -10.59 -0.37
N GLY A 281 -9.12 -10.91 -0.56
CA GLY A 281 -10.11 -11.02 0.52
C GLY A 281 -10.90 -9.74 0.78
N ALA A 282 -11.91 -9.85 1.66
CA ALA A 282 -12.83 -8.76 1.95
C ALA A 282 -12.12 -7.59 2.64
N SER A 283 -12.53 -6.38 2.26
CA SER A 283 -12.01 -5.15 2.83
C SER A 283 -12.58 -4.87 4.22
N PRO A 284 -11.86 -4.12 5.09
CA PRO A 284 -12.48 -3.45 6.23
C PRO A 284 -13.62 -2.54 5.76
N THR A 285 -14.64 -2.37 6.60
CA THR A 285 -15.76 -1.43 6.34
C THR A 285 -15.64 -0.14 7.15
N THR A 286 -14.69 -0.08 8.08
CA THR A 286 -14.40 1.07 8.93
C THR A 286 -12.97 1.55 8.69
N PHE A 287 -12.79 2.86 8.61
CA PHE A 287 -11.51 3.47 8.29
C PHE A 287 -11.26 4.72 9.14
N SER A 288 -10.05 4.83 9.71
CA SER A 288 -9.58 6.03 10.42
C SER A 288 -9.18 7.16 9.48
N SER A 289 -8.75 6.82 8.26
CA SER A 289 -8.43 7.71 7.15
C SER A 289 -8.95 7.10 5.84
N PRO A 290 -9.20 7.90 4.79
CA PRO A 290 -9.70 7.37 3.53
C PRO A 290 -8.72 6.35 2.94
N PRO A 291 -9.21 5.20 2.43
CA PRO A 291 -8.38 4.27 1.66
C PRO A 291 -7.74 4.96 0.46
N HIS A 292 -6.54 4.54 0.10
CA HIS A 292 -5.81 5.11 -1.04
C HIS A 292 -6.63 5.01 -2.34
N GLY A 293 -7.29 3.88 -2.59
CA GLY A 293 -8.11 3.62 -3.76
C GLY A 293 -9.28 4.60 -3.88
N ARG A 294 -9.89 4.99 -2.75
CA ARG A 294 -10.93 6.04 -2.74
C ARG A 294 -10.39 7.36 -3.29
N SER A 295 -9.20 7.77 -2.87
CA SER A 295 -8.58 9.00 -3.37
C SER A 295 -8.19 8.92 -4.85
N MET A 296 -7.76 7.75 -5.32
CA MET A 296 -7.45 7.53 -6.74
C MET A 296 -8.72 7.58 -7.60
N ALA A 297 -9.81 6.96 -7.15
CA ALA A 297 -11.10 7.02 -7.84
C ALA A 297 -11.60 8.47 -7.95
N GLU A 298 -11.45 9.28 -6.90
CA GLU A 298 -11.75 10.71 -6.92
C GLU A 298 -10.84 11.48 -7.89
N ALA A 299 -9.53 11.20 -7.91
CA ALA A 299 -8.60 11.81 -8.86
C ALA A 299 -8.94 11.49 -10.32
N ILE A 300 -9.26 10.23 -10.63
CA ILE A 300 -9.72 9.80 -11.96
C ILE A 300 -10.97 10.59 -12.36
N ALA A 301 -11.98 10.61 -11.49
CA ALA A 301 -13.25 11.25 -11.79
C ALA A 301 -13.09 12.77 -11.96
N ARG A 302 -12.34 13.44 -11.08
CA ARG A 302 -12.11 14.89 -11.18
C ARG A 302 -11.30 15.28 -12.42
N SER A 303 -10.30 14.49 -12.78
CA SER A 303 -9.52 14.73 -14.00
C SER A 303 -10.40 14.58 -15.25
N ALA A 304 -11.22 13.54 -15.31
CA ALA A 304 -12.12 13.31 -16.44
C ALA A 304 -13.21 14.39 -16.54
N ASP A 305 -13.76 14.81 -15.40
CA ASP A 305 -14.76 15.87 -15.32
C ASP A 305 -14.20 17.19 -15.84
N TYR A 306 -13.05 17.60 -15.31
CA TYR A 306 -12.35 18.81 -15.75
C TYR A 306 -12.03 18.78 -17.25
N SER A 307 -11.45 17.68 -17.73
CA SER A 307 -10.98 17.54 -19.12
C SER A 307 -12.14 17.50 -20.12
N SER A 308 -13.27 16.90 -19.74
CA SER A 308 -14.46 16.79 -20.60
C SER A 308 -15.48 17.91 -20.40
N LYS A 309 -15.28 18.78 -19.41
CA LYS A 309 -16.27 19.76 -18.93
C LYS A 309 -17.58 19.06 -18.51
N GLY A 310 -17.45 17.97 -17.75
CA GLY A 310 -18.57 17.15 -17.25
C GLY A 310 -19.33 16.35 -18.30
N LYS A 311 -18.76 16.13 -19.50
CA LYS A 311 -19.46 15.46 -20.62
C LYS A 311 -19.06 14.00 -20.82
N ALA A 312 -17.96 13.55 -20.21
CA ALA A 312 -17.51 12.18 -20.38
C ALA A 312 -18.50 11.19 -19.75
N GLN A 313 -18.63 10.03 -20.40
CA GLN A 313 -19.42 8.90 -19.92
C GLN A 313 -18.47 7.74 -19.65
N LEU A 314 -18.17 7.49 -18.39
CA LEU A 314 -17.19 6.48 -17.99
C LEU A 314 -17.62 5.78 -16.71
N SER A 315 -17.06 4.60 -16.47
CA SER A 315 -17.20 3.90 -15.19
C SER A 315 -15.82 3.54 -14.66
N ILE A 316 -15.70 3.52 -13.34
CA ILE A 316 -14.49 3.08 -12.65
C ILE A 316 -14.81 1.70 -12.07
N LEU A 317 -13.97 0.71 -12.37
CA LEU A 317 -14.04 -0.63 -11.81
C LEU A 317 -12.98 -0.76 -10.72
N PRO A 318 -13.35 -0.68 -9.43
CA PRO A 318 -12.43 -0.93 -8.34
C PRO A 318 -11.99 -2.39 -8.32
N VAL A 319 -10.68 -2.62 -8.23
CA VAL A 319 -10.10 -3.95 -8.04
C VAL A 319 -9.15 -3.88 -6.85
N ASN A 320 -9.61 -4.47 -5.75
CA ASN A 320 -8.88 -4.47 -4.48
C ASN A 320 -7.89 -5.64 -4.43
N VAL A 321 -6.60 -5.31 -4.51
CA VAL A 321 -5.48 -6.27 -4.49
C VAL A 321 -4.77 -6.35 -3.13
N TYR A 322 -5.21 -5.55 -2.16
CA TYR A 322 -4.63 -5.53 -0.81
C TYR A 322 -5.49 -6.30 0.20
N GLY A 323 -6.82 -6.24 0.08
CA GLY A 323 -7.71 -6.84 1.07
C GLY A 323 -7.47 -6.23 2.46
N PRO A 324 -7.44 -7.04 3.53
CA PRO A 324 -7.09 -6.57 4.87
C PRO A 324 -5.57 -6.47 5.11
N ASN A 325 -4.74 -6.82 4.12
CA ASN A 325 -3.30 -7.01 4.33
C ASN A 325 -2.55 -5.67 4.39
N ALA A 326 -1.39 -5.69 5.04
CA ALA A 326 -0.49 -4.55 5.09
C ALA A 326 0.16 -4.24 3.73
N GLN A 327 0.21 -5.22 2.83
CA GLN A 327 0.81 -5.12 1.50
C GLN A 327 0.06 -6.02 0.50
N ALA A 328 0.18 -5.69 -0.78
CA ALA A 328 -0.21 -6.58 -1.86
C ALA A 328 1.00 -7.42 -2.30
N ASN A 329 0.80 -8.26 -3.31
CA ASN A 329 1.89 -8.99 -3.96
C ASN A 329 1.66 -9.04 -5.47
N THR A 330 2.73 -9.31 -6.22
CA THR A 330 2.68 -9.24 -7.68
C THR A 330 1.72 -10.24 -8.33
N PHE A 331 1.47 -11.39 -7.70
CA PHE A 331 0.44 -12.33 -8.18
C PHE A 331 -0.97 -11.74 -8.07
N ASP A 332 -1.33 -11.17 -6.91
CA ASP A 332 -2.65 -10.57 -6.71
C ASP A 332 -2.84 -9.32 -7.59
N VAL A 333 -1.78 -8.54 -7.84
CA VAL A 333 -1.81 -7.45 -8.82
C VAL A 333 -2.08 -7.99 -10.23
N ALA A 334 -1.35 -9.00 -10.69
CA ALA A 334 -1.56 -9.58 -12.02
C ALA A 334 -2.95 -10.21 -12.18
N LEU A 335 -3.45 -10.91 -11.16
CA LEU A 335 -4.80 -11.45 -11.12
C LEU A 335 -5.85 -10.33 -11.16
N GLY A 336 -5.62 -9.23 -10.44
CA GLY A 336 -6.49 -8.05 -10.47
C GLY A 336 -6.54 -7.40 -11.84
N VAL A 337 -5.39 -7.19 -12.48
CA VAL A 337 -5.30 -6.66 -13.85
C VAL A 337 -6.03 -7.58 -14.82
N TYR A 338 -5.79 -8.89 -14.75
CA TYR A 338 -6.46 -9.87 -15.61
C TYR A 338 -7.99 -9.81 -15.46
N LYS A 339 -8.49 -9.78 -14.22
CA LYS A 339 -9.93 -9.66 -13.94
C LYS A 339 -10.52 -8.34 -14.41
N ALA A 340 -9.79 -7.23 -14.31
CA ALA A 340 -10.23 -5.93 -14.81
C ALA A 340 -10.42 -5.96 -16.33
N ILE A 341 -9.44 -6.51 -17.06
CA ILE A 341 -9.51 -6.68 -18.52
C ILE A 341 -10.69 -7.58 -18.90
N GLY A 342 -10.84 -8.72 -18.23
CA GLY A 342 -11.97 -9.65 -18.44
C GLY A 342 -13.33 -9.04 -18.13
N SER A 343 -13.37 -7.99 -17.30
CA SER A 343 -14.57 -7.21 -16.97
C SER A 343 -14.80 -6.02 -17.91
N GLY A 344 -14.02 -5.92 -18.99
CA GLY A 344 -14.17 -4.91 -20.03
C GLY A 344 -13.40 -3.60 -19.80
N ALA A 345 -12.55 -3.53 -18.78
CA ALA A 345 -11.68 -2.36 -18.59
C ALA A 345 -10.66 -2.24 -19.73
N LYS A 346 -10.57 -1.05 -20.32
CA LYS A 346 -9.65 -0.74 -21.42
C LYS A 346 -8.60 0.32 -21.06
N ILE A 347 -8.73 0.92 -19.89
CA ILE A 347 -7.69 1.73 -19.24
C ILE A 347 -7.45 1.09 -17.87
N ILE A 348 -6.23 0.70 -17.57
CA ILE A 348 -5.84 0.08 -16.30
C ILE A 348 -4.93 1.04 -15.54
N ASN A 349 -5.43 1.56 -14.43
CA ASN A 349 -4.71 2.42 -13.51
C ASN A 349 -4.05 1.58 -12.41
N MET A 350 -2.72 1.64 -12.31
CA MET A 350 -1.93 0.98 -11.28
C MET A 350 -1.19 2.03 -10.46
N SER A 351 -1.87 2.58 -9.45
CA SER A 351 -1.30 3.58 -8.53
C SER A 351 -0.52 2.91 -7.39
N LEU A 352 0.35 1.97 -7.76
CA LEU A 352 1.14 1.10 -6.89
C LEU A 352 2.49 0.82 -7.55
N GLY A 353 3.43 0.26 -6.79
CA GLY A 353 4.68 -0.20 -7.37
C GLY A 353 5.50 -1.11 -6.47
N SER A 354 6.48 -1.75 -7.10
CA SER A 354 7.51 -2.57 -6.48
C SER A 354 8.88 -2.26 -7.08
N ASP A 355 9.94 -2.55 -6.33
CA ASP A 355 11.32 -2.40 -6.79
C ASP A 355 11.73 -3.55 -7.74
N ALA A 356 11.03 -4.69 -7.70
CA ALA A 356 11.27 -5.84 -8.57
C ALA A 356 10.20 -5.99 -9.68
N PRO A 357 10.58 -6.40 -10.91
CA PRO A 357 9.64 -6.75 -11.97
C PRO A 357 8.91 -8.07 -11.68
N SER A 358 7.74 -8.25 -12.29
CA SER A 358 6.96 -9.48 -12.18
C SER A 358 6.69 -10.09 -13.54
N PRO A 359 7.35 -11.21 -13.89
CA PRO A 359 7.14 -11.84 -15.20
C PRO A 359 5.72 -12.35 -15.46
N LEU A 360 4.85 -12.43 -14.45
CA LEU A 360 3.43 -12.73 -14.63
C LEU A 360 2.65 -11.45 -14.94
N LEU A 361 2.95 -10.34 -14.24
CA LEU A 361 2.30 -9.07 -14.50
C LEU A 361 2.66 -8.55 -15.90
N ASP A 362 3.93 -8.63 -16.29
CA ASP A 362 4.42 -8.24 -17.63
C ASP A 362 3.70 -9.06 -18.73
N GLU A 363 3.47 -10.37 -18.49
CA GLU A 363 2.70 -11.23 -19.41
C GLU A 363 1.26 -10.76 -19.57
N VAL A 364 0.58 -10.48 -18.45
CA VAL A 364 -0.81 -10.02 -18.45
C VAL A 364 -0.91 -8.63 -19.12
N ILE A 365 0.04 -7.74 -18.87
CA ILE A 365 0.14 -6.42 -19.52
C ILE A 365 0.29 -6.60 -21.03
N ARG A 366 1.27 -7.39 -21.48
CA ARG A 366 1.52 -7.63 -22.90
C ARG A 366 0.30 -8.22 -23.62
N GLN A 367 -0.37 -9.21 -22.99
CA GLN A 367 -1.61 -9.80 -23.53
C GLN A 367 -2.76 -8.80 -23.59
N GLY A 368 -2.89 -7.91 -22.60
CA GLY A 368 -3.89 -6.85 -22.63
C GLY A 368 -3.57 -5.77 -23.66
N LYS A 369 -2.30 -5.41 -23.84
CA LYS A 369 -1.87 -4.43 -24.85
C LYS A 369 -2.22 -4.90 -26.26
N ALA A 370 -2.05 -6.20 -26.54
CA ALA A 370 -2.48 -6.83 -27.78
C ALA A 370 -4.01 -6.79 -28.01
N GLN A 371 -4.80 -6.49 -26.97
CA GLN A 371 -6.25 -6.31 -27.01
C GLN A 371 -6.68 -4.83 -26.92
N ASP A 372 -5.76 -3.91 -27.26
CA ASP A 372 -5.95 -2.45 -27.20
C ASP A 372 -6.37 -1.97 -25.80
N VAL A 373 -5.71 -2.51 -24.76
CA VAL A 373 -5.80 -2.00 -23.39
C VAL A 373 -4.63 -1.06 -23.12
N MET A 374 -4.91 0.12 -22.58
CA MET A 374 -3.91 1.07 -22.11
C MET A 374 -3.61 0.82 -20.63
N PHE A 375 -2.33 0.80 -20.27
CA PHE A 375 -1.87 0.65 -18.90
C PHE A 375 -1.18 1.94 -18.45
N VAL A 376 -1.47 2.38 -17.23
CA VAL A 376 -0.92 3.61 -16.65
C VAL A 376 -0.44 3.30 -15.24
N ALA A 377 0.82 3.60 -14.92
CA ALA A 377 1.38 3.27 -13.61
C ALA A 377 2.24 4.38 -13.01
N ALA A 378 2.29 4.39 -11.68
CA ALA A 378 2.99 5.39 -10.89
C ALA A 378 4.51 5.18 -10.87
N ALA A 379 5.27 6.23 -11.17
CA ALA A 379 6.74 6.16 -11.20
C ALA A 379 7.39 5.99 -9.81
N GLY A 380 6.68 6.28 -8.72
CA GLY A 380 7.14 6.12 -7.34
C GLY A 380 7.45 7.44 -6.63
N ASN A 381 7.51 7.40 -5.29
CA ASN A 381 7.58 8.58 -4.41
C ASN A 381 8.88 8.64 -3.56
N LYS A 382 9.99 8.10 -4.07
CA LYS A 382 11.28 7.99 -3.38
C LYS A 382 12.35 8.69 -4.23
N PRO A 383 12.47 10.03 -4.23
CA PRO A 383 13.09 10.83 -5.31
C PRO A 383 14.42 10.27 -5.85
N THR A 384 14.31 9.31 -6.77
CA THR A 384 15.39 8.43 -7.28
C THR A 384 15.26 8.29 -8.78
N THR A 385 16.29 7.71 -9.40
CA THR A 385 16.32 7.31 -10.80
C THR A 385 16.10 5.80 -11.02
N THR A 386 15.99 5.03 -9.93
CA THR A 386 15.75 3.58 -9.99
C THR A 386 14.38 3.27 -10.59
N ALA A 387 14.36 2.33 -11.52
CA ALA A 387 13.14 1.82 -12.13
C ALA A 387 12.15 1.31 -11.06
N THR A 388 10.88 1.64 -11.23
CA THR A 388 9.78 1.15 -10.39
C THR A 388 8.81 0.37 -11.28
N TYR A 389 8.41 -0.82 -10.87
CA TYR A 389 7.52 -1.69 -11.65
C TYR A 389 6.09 -1.63 -11.09
N PRO A 390 5.04 -1.68 -11.94
CA PRO A 390 5.08 -1.91 -13.38
C PRO A 390 5.34 -0.67 -14.24
N ALA A 391 5.59 0.52 -13.66
CA ALA A 391 5.81 1.72 -14.46
C ALA A 391 6.99 1.62 -15.44
N ALA A 392 8.04 0.88 -15.11
CA ALA A 392 9.18 0.67 -15.99
C ALA A 392 8.98 -0.43 -17.04
N ASP A 393 7.80 -1.06 -17.12
CA ASP A 393 7.45 -1.97 -18.21
C ASP A 393 7.23 -1.16 -19.51
N PRO A 394 7.83 -1.56 -20.65
CA PRO A 394 7.75 -0.80 -21.90
C PRO A 394 6.33 -0.68 -22.50
N ASP A 395 5.40 -1.56 -22.13
CA ASP A 395 4.00 -1.51 -22.60
C ASP A 395 3.11 -0.61 -21.71
N VAL A 396 3.67 -0.05 -20.63
CA VAL A 396 3.00 0.79 -19.64
C VAL A 396 3.35 2.27 -19.84
N LEU A 397 2.34 3.14 -19.70
CA LEU A 397 2.56 4.58 -19.62
C LEU A 397 2.99 4.98 -18.20
N ALA A 398 4.27 5.30 -18.03
CA ALA A 398 4.86 5.66 -16.75
C ALA A 398 4.62 7.14 -16.40
N VAL A 399 4.03 7.39 -15.23
CA VAL A 399 3.61 8.74 -14.82
C VAL A 399 4.36 9.22 -13.58
N THR A 400 5.08 10.33 -13.72
CA THR A 400 5.64 11.09 -12.58
C THR A 400 4.76 12.29 -12.21
N ALA A 401 5.05 12.92 -11.08
CA ALA A 401 4.22 13.97 -10.48
C ALA A 401 4.84 15.36 -10.59
N SER A 402 4.02 16.35 -10.92
CA SER A 402 4.34 17.77 -10.74
C SER A 402 3.71 18.33 -9.47
N ASP A 403 4.34 19.37 -8.93
CA ASP A 403 3.72 20.25 -7.93
C ASP A 403 2.72 21.22 -8.59
N ARG A 404 2.13 22.10 -7.78
CA ARG A 404 1.14 23.11 -8.23
C ARG A 404 1.75 24.20 -9.12
N SER A 405 3.07 24.37 -9.10
CA SER A 405 3.80 25.33 -9.93
C SER A 405 4.20 24.72 -11.28
N GLY A 406 3.91 23.44 -11.51
CA GLY A 406 4.30 22.71 -12.71
C GLY A 406 5.74 22.19 -12.69
N ASN A 407 6.44 22.30 -11.56
CA ASN A 407 7.77 21.70 -11.40
C ASN A 407 7.64 20.22 -11.03
N LEU A 408 8.68 19.42 -11.27
CA LEU A 408 8.73 18.05 -10.73
C LEU A 408 8.56 18.09 -9.21
N ALA A 409 7.62 17.31 -8.67
CA ALA A 409 7.37 17.28 -7.24
C ALA A 409 8.58 16.72 -6.49
N SER A 410 8.87 17.24 -5.30
CA SER A 410 10.07 16.90 -4.52
C SER A 410 10.15 15.42 -4.10
N TYR A 411 9.02 14.72 -4.06
CA TYR A 411 8.94 13.30 -3.75
C TYR A 411 9.03 12.40 -4.99
N ALA A 412 8.88 12.95 -6.20
CA ALA A 412 8.62 12.14 -7.37
C ALA A 412 9.89 11.47 -7.91
N ASN A 413 9.76 10.18 -8.25
CA ASN A 413 10.79 9.47 -9.00
C ASN A 413 10.91 10.05 -10.41
N ARG A 414 12.11 9.95 -10.97
CA ARG A 414 12.46 10.39 -12.33
C ARG A 414 13.32 9.32 -13.01
N GLY A 415 13.67 9.53 -14.27
CA GLY A 415 14.58 8.63 -14.99
C GLY A 415 14.06 8.29 -16.38
N ASP A 416 14.84 7.52 -17.13
CA ASP A 416 14.55 7.20 -18.53
C ASP A 416 13.29 6.35 -18.73
N PHE A 417 12.84 5.68 -17.67
CA PHE A 417 11.61 4.89 -17.67
C PHE A 417 10.33 5.74 -17.54
N VAL A 418 10.44 7.03 -17.25
CA VAL A 418 9.28 7.93 -17.08
C VAL A 418 8.87 8.54 -18.42
N ASP A 419 7.58 8.44 -18.74
CA ASP A 419 7.04 8.93 -20.01
C ASP A 419 6.46 10.34 -19.91
N VAL A 420 5.64 10.57 -18.89
CA VAL A 420 4.84 11.79 -18.76
C VAL A 420 4.84 12.32 -17.33
N VAL A 421 4.59 13.62 -17.20
CA VAL A 421 4.39 14.30 -15.91
C VAL A 421 2.96 14.84 -15.84
N ALA A 422 2.31 14.65 -14.68
CA ALA A 422 0.97 15.17 -14.44
C ALA A 422 0.82 15.70 -12.99
N PRO A 423 -0.21 16.50 -12.70
CA PRO A 423 -0.44 17.04 -11.35
C PRO A 423 -0.47 15.95 -10.27
N GLY A 424 0.40 16.08 -9.28
CA GLY A 424 0.60 15.08 -8.22
C GLY A 424 -0.27 15.26 -6.97
N SER A 425 -1.28 16.12 -6.98
CA SER A 425 -2.11 16.38 -5.80
C SER A 425 -3.59 16.50 -6.15
N THR A 426 -4.45 15.92 -5.31
CA THR A 426 -5.90 16.00 -5.43
C THR A 426 -6.54 16.27 -4.08
N VAL A 427 -7.68 16.96 -4.08
CA VAL A 427 -8.52 17.11 -2.90
C VAL A 427 -9.84 16.41 -3.17
N PHE A 428 -10.33 15.69 -2.16
CA PHE A 428 -11.60 14.98 -2.27
C PHE A 428 -12.35 14.92 -0.92
N PRO A 429 -13.68 14.76 -0.95
CA PRO A 429 -14.47 14.54 0.24
C PRO A 429 -14.46 13.06 0.65
N PHE A 430 -14.47 12.81 1.96
CA PHE A 430 -14.68 11.49 2.55
C PHE A 430 -15.26 11.64 3.95
N ASN A 431 -16.37 10.95 4.25
CA ASN A 431 -17.03 10.97 5.55
C ASN A 431 -17.30 12.39 6.12
N GLY A 432 -17.71 13.32 5.26
CA GLY A 432 -18.05 14.70 5.66
C GLY A 432 -16.82 15.58 5.98
N GLN A 433 -15.61 15.15 5.62
CA GLN A 433 -14.37 15.90 5.73
C GLN A 433 -13.67 15.95 4.37
N TYR A 434 -12.73 16.88 4.20
CA TYR A 434 -11.88 16.95 3.00
C TYR A 434 -10.49 16.42 3.29
N TYR A 435 -9.89 15.78 2.28
CA TYR A 435 -8.58 15.18 2.37
C TYR A 435 -7.72 15.61 1.18
N LEU A 436 -6.43 15.79 1.43
CA LEU A 436 -5.42 16.07 0.41
C LEU A 436 -4.59 14.80 0.22
N SER A 437 -4.68 14.21 -0.97
CA SER A 437 -3.78 13.15 -1.41
C SER A 437 -2.71 13.74 -2.32
N SER A 438 -1.46 13.31 -2.13
CA SER A 438 -0.34 13.70 -2.98
C SER A 438 0.58 12.52 -3.28
N GLY A 439 1.08 12.43 -4.51
CA GLY A 439 1.96 11.35 -4.97
C GLY A 439 1.88 11.13 -6.47
N THR A 440 2.82 10.37 -7.01
CA THR A 440 2.76 9.85 -8.39
C THR A 440 1.51 9.00 -8.64
N SER A 441 0.95 8.40 -7.58
CA SER A 441 -0.36 7.75 -7.59
C SER A 441 -1.46 8.68 -8.08
N VAL A 442 -1.51 9.93 -7.58
CA VAL A 442 -2.51 10.92 -7.99
C VAL A 442 -2.27 11.36 -9.43
N ALA A 443 -1.02 11.56 -9.83
CA ALA A 443 -0.67 11.90 -11.22
C ALA A 443 -1.10 10.77 -12.20
N THR A 444 -0.92 9.51 -11.81
CA THR A 444 -1.35 8.32 -12.56
C THR A 444 -2.88 8.30 -12.72
N ALA A 445 -3.60 8.51 -11.62
CA ALA A 445 -5.05 8.64 -11.61
C ALA A 445 -5.55 9.81 -12.47
N TYR A 446 -4.84 10.94 -12.44
CA TYR A 446 -5.13 12.09 -13.29
C TYR A 446 -5.01 11.71 -14.77
N VAL A 447 -3.92 11.06 -15.18
CA VAL A 447 -3.71 10.61 -16.57
C VAL A 447 -4.78 9.60 -16.99
N SER A 448 -5.14 8.66 -16.12
CA SER A 448 -6.22 7.70 -16.37
C SER A 448 -7.58 8.38 -16.58
N GLY A 449 -7.90 9.41 -15.79
CA GLY A 449 -9.10 10.22 -15.98
C GLY A 449 -9.09 11.01 -17.29
N LEU A 450 -7.95 11.62 -17.65
CA LEU A 450 -7.76 12.30 -18.93
C LEU A 450 -7.96 11.33 -20.11
N ALA A 451 -7.37 10.13 -20.03
CA ALA A 451 -7.55 9.08 -21.03
C ALA A 451 -9.03 8.68 -21.17
N GLY A 452 -9.75 8.52 -20.05
CA GLY A 452 -11.19 8.25 -20.04
C GLY A 452 -12.02 9.35 -20.68
N ALA A 453 -11.66 10.61 -20.48
CA ALA A 453 -12.31 11.76 -21.12
C ALA A 453 -12.01 11.87 -22.63
N MET A 454 -10.83 11.41 -23.06
CA MET A 454 -10.40 11.41 -24.47
C MET A 454 -10.90 10.20 -25.26
N ALA A 455 -11.27 9.12 -24.57
CA ALA A 455 -11.72 7.87 -25.17
C ALA A 455 -13.05 8.05 -25.91
N ASP A 456 -13.08 7.55 -27.13
CA ASP A 456 -14.28 7.41 -27.95
C ASP A 456 -14.23 6.02 -28.60
N PRO A 457 -14.87 5.01 -27.99
CA PRO A 457 -14.78 3.62 -28.47
C PRO A 457 -15.23 3.43 -29.92
N CYS A 458 -15.99 4.38 -30.50
CA CYS A 458 -16.36 4.32 -31.92
C CYS A 458 -15.29 4.85 -32.87
N LYS A 459 -14.32 5.64 -32.37
CA LYS A 459 -13.44 6.44 -33.24
C LYS A 459 -11.96 6.33 -32.93
N LYS A 460 -11.59 5.86 -31.74
CA LYS A 460 -10.20 5.85 -31.28
C LYS A 460 -9.86 4.52 -30.64
N THR A 461 -8.68 4.01 -31.00
CA THR A 461 -8.01 2.97 -30.22
C THR A 461 -7.41 3.58 -28.95
N TYR A 462 -7.27 2.77 -27.91
CA TYR A 462 -6.60 3.20 -26.68
C TYR A 462 -5.11 3.47 -26.90
N ALA A 463 -4.47 2.75 -27.84
CA ALA A 463 -3.14 3.10 -28.32
C ALA A 463 -3.05 4.53 -28.90
N SER A 464 -4.07 4.98 -29.63
CA SER A 464 -4.12 6.36 -30.13
C SER A 464 -4.33 7.38 -29.01
N VAL A 465 -5.12 7.04 -27.97
CA VAL A 465 -5.30 7.90 -26.80
C VAL A 465 -3.99 8.05 -26.03
N GLU A 466 -3.28 6.94 -25.81
CA GLU A 466 -1.97 6.92 -25.15
C GLU A 466 -0.95 7.77 -25.92
N SER A 467 -0.87 7.64 -27.24
CA SER A 467 0.03 8.44 -28.07
C SER A 467 -0.25 9.94 -27.96
N GLN A 468 -1.52 10.36 -27.88
CA GLN A 468 -1.88 11.77 -27.71
C GLN A 468 -1.47 12.28 -26.32
N ILE A 469 -1.65 11.46 -25.28
CA ILE A 469 -1.22 11.81 -23.91
C ILE A 469 0.31 11.97 -23.86
N ARG A 470 1.06 11.03 -24.43
CA ARG A 470 2.52 11.11 -24.53
C ARG A 470 2.97 12.41 -25.20
N GLN A 471 2.32 12.83 -26.29
CA GLN A 471 2.65 14.08 -26.98
C GLN A 471 2.36 15.33 -26.13
N ASN A 472 1.27 15.33 -25.36
CA ASN A 472 0.83 16.51 -24.62
C ASN A 472 1.52 16.68 -23.27
N LEU A 473 1.92 15.58 -22.62
CA LEU A 473 2.42 15.56 -21.24
C LEU A 473 3.86 15.02 -21.13
N ALA A 474 4.57 14.86 -22.25
CA ALA A 474 5.95 14.35 -22.27
C ALA A 474 6.85 15.07 -21.26
N VAL A 475 7.63 14.30 -20.51
CA VAL A 475 8.75 14.86 -19.74
C VAL A 475 9.78 15.39 -20.73
N LYS A 476 10.17 16.66 -20.60
CA LYS A 476 11.32 17.18 -21.34
C LYS A 476 12.56 16.46 -20.83
N LYS A 477 13.09 15.51 -21.61
CA LYS A 477 14.36 14.85 -21.31
C LYS A 477 15.45 15.93 -21.24
N GLN A 478 16.05 16.10 -20.07
CA GLN A 478 17.16 17.03 -19.83
C GLN A 478 18.47 16.40 -20.24
#